data_AF-A0A2M6XAA2-F1
#
_entry.id   AF-A0A2M6XAA2-F1
#
_cell.length_a   1.000
_cell.length_b   1.000
_cell.length_c   1.000
_cell.angle_alpha   90.00
_cell.angle_beta   90.00
_cell.angle_gamma   90.00
#
_symmetry.space_group_name_H-M   'P 1'
#
loop_
_entity.id
_entity.type
_entity.pdbx_description
1 polymer ?
#
loop_
_entity_poly.entity_id
_entity_poly.type
_entity_poly.pdbx_seq_one_letter_code
_entity_poly.pdbx_strand_id
1 'polypeptide(L)'
;FHHYNFPPYSVGEVAMLRGPGRREIGHGALAEKAIIPYLPKKEDFPYTIRVVTEVLSSNGSTSMAATCGSSLALMDAGVPLSKAVAGISMGIFFAPDQKSYKLATDIQGIEDHDGDMDFKVAGTCDGISAIQLDVKNEGLPLSLFPEILKRSRAARLEILAKMNRALASPRPDLSPYAPRIVTITINPDKIRDVIGPGGKVINAIIKETGVDIDIEDSGLVMVTSADAEASRKAVEWINNLTREVKAGEEFQGKITRLMDFGAFAEVLPGQEGLIHVSEIAPFRVERVDQYLKVGQVVPVRVLEIDDRGRINLTCKNLLKIESKEGEGGKDKPQSRFSGRFPGFRKSR
;
A
#
# COMPACT_ATOMS: atom_id res chain seq x y z
N PHE A 1 9.58 -9.80 -11.25
CA PHE A 1 10.09 -10.34 -12.52
C PHE A 1 11.58 -10.07 -12.60
N HIS A 2 12.37 -11.12 -12.78
CA HIS A 2 13.78 -10.98 -13.10
C HIS A 2 14.10 -11.67 -14.42
N HIS A 3 14.45 -10.89 -15.43
CA HIS A 3 14.97 -11.41 -16.69
C HIS A 3 16.49 -11.36 -16.65
N TYR A 4 17.11 -12.41 -17.15
CA TYR A 4 18.55 -12.54 -17.19
C TYR A 4 18.94 -12.93 -18.61
N ASN A 5 19.85 -12.18 -19.20
CA ASN A 5 20.30 -12.33 -20.57
C ASN A 5 21.80 -12.58 -20.59
N PHE A 6 22.24 -13.59 -21.34
CA PHE A 6 23.63 -13.98 -21.50
C PHE A 6 24.01 -13.97 -22.98
N PRO A 7 24.26 -12.78 -23.55
CA PRO A 7 24.55 -12.66 -24.96
C PRO A 7 25.92 -13.29 -25.31
N PRO A 8 26.11 -13.81 -26.54
CA PRO A 8 27.36 -14.50 -26.93
C PRO A 8 28.62 -13.64 -26.79
N TYR A 9 28.50 -12.33 -27.01
CA TYR A 9 29.63 -11.40 -26.87
C TYR A 9 30.18 -11.33 -25.44
N SER A 10 29.38 -11.73 -24.43
CA SER A 10 29.81 -11.71 -23.03
C SER A 10 30.95 -12.70 -22.73
N VAL A 11 31.13 -13.70 -23.58
CA VAL A 11 32.25 -14.66 -23.55
C VAL A 11 33.16 -14.53 -24.77
N GLY A 12 32.98 -13.47 -25.56
CA GLY A 12 33.77 -13.24 -26.78
C GLY A 12 33.39 -14.13 -27.97
N GLU A 13 32.21 -14.75 -27.94
CA GLU A 13 31.72 -15.60 -29.02
C GLU A 13 30.76 -14.87 -29.97
N VAL A 14 30.60 -15.41 -31.17
CA VAL A 14 29.62 -14.93 -32.17
C VAL A 14 28.55 -16.00 -32.34
N ALA A 15 27.31 -15.68 -31.99
CA ALA A 15 26.15 -16.54 -32.25
C ALA A 15 24.88 -15.71 -32.49
N MET A 16 23.84 -16.37 -33.04
CA MET A 16 22.55 -15.72 -33.26
C MET A 16 21.86 -15.40 -31.93
N LEU A 17 21.34 -14.18 -31.80
CA LEU A 17 20.48 -13.80 -30.68
C LEU A 17 19.10 -14.44 -30.85
N ARG A 18 18.78 -15.40 -29.98
CA ARG A 18 17.47 -16.05 -29.88
C ARG A 18 16.80 -15.66 -28.56
N GLY A 19 15.61 -16.19 -28.30
CA GLY A 19 14.98 -16.08 -26.97
C GLY A 19 15.80 -16.79 -25.89
N PRO A 20 15.51 -16.52 -24.60
CA PRO A 20 16.31 -17.01 -23.49
C PRO A 20 16.26 -18.55 -23.40
N GLY A 21 17.43 -19.16 -23.23
CA GLY A 21 17.59 -20.57 -22.98
C GLY A 21 17.31 -20.97 -21.52
N ARG A 22 17.37 -22.27 -21.25
CA ARG A 22 17.10 -22.82 -19.89
C ARG A 22 18.03 -22.26 -18.82
N ARG A 23 19.32 -22.08 -19.15
CA ARG A 23 20.32 -21.57 -18.21
C ARG A 23 20.02 -20.13 -17.81
N GLU A 24 19.66 -19.29 -18.79
CA GLU A 24 19.31 -17.89 -18.56
C GLU A 24 18.07 -17.77 -17.65
N ILE A 25 17.04 -18.56 -17.92
CA ILE A 25 15.83 -18.65 -17.07
C ILE A 25 16.20 -19.10 -15.65
N GLY A 26 17.02 -20.16 -15.52
CA GLY A 26 17.45 -20.69 -14.22
C GLY A 26 18.29 -19.70 -13.41
N HIS A 27 19.21 -18.98 -14.06
CA HIS A 27 20.02 -17.94 -13.42
C HIS A 27 19.16 -16.74 -12.97
N GLY A 28 18.22 -16.31 -13.83
CA GLY A 28 17.24 -15.27 -13.50
C GLY A 28 16.43 -15.66 -12.27
N ALA A 29 15.88 -16.87 -12.25
CA ALA A 29 15.10 -17.39 -11.13
C ALA A 29 15.90 -17.51 -9.83
N LEU A 30 17.18 -17.92 -9.89
CA LEU A 30 18.04 -18.00 -8.71
C LEU A 30 18.25 -16.63 -8.07
N ALA A 31 18.59 -15.62 -8.88
CA ALA A 31 18.77 -14.25 -8.40
C ALA A 31 17.45 -13.63 -7.92
N GLU A 32 16.33 -13.92 -8.58
CA GLU A 32 15.00 -13.48 -8.13
C GLU A 32 14.67 -14.06 -6.75
N LYS A 33 14.86 -15.37 -6.58
CA LYS A 33 14.65 -16.07 -5.31
C LYS A 33 15.52 -15.51 -4.18
N ALA A 34 16.74 -15.07 -4.49
CA ALA A 34 17.63 -14.48 -3.51
C ALA A 34 17.13 -13.11 -3.00
N ILE A 35 16.39 -12.35 -3.81
CA ILE A 35 16.00 -10.96 -3.52
C ILE A 35 14.57 -10.86 -2.98
N ILE A 36 13.63 -11.69 -3.46
CA ILE A 36 12.22 -11.68 -3.05
C ILE A 36 12.00 -11.51 -1.54
N PRO A 37 12.72 -12.24 -0.65
CA PRO A 37 12.49 -12.16 0.80
C PRO A 37 12.71 -10.77 1.40
N TYR A 38 13.39 -9.87 0.68
CA TYR A 38 13.77 -8.55 1.16
C TYR A 38 13.03 -7.41 0.44
N LEU A 39 12.22 -7.73 -0.56
CA LEU A 39 11.35 -6.76 -1.24
C LEU A 39 10.28 -6.23 -0.28
N PRO A 40 9.85 -4.97 -0.45
CA PRO A 40 8.73 -4.43 0.30
C PRO A 40 7.45 -5.18 -0.03
N LYS A 41 6.49 -5.10 0.88
CA LYS A 41 5.15 -5.60 0.60
C LYS A 41 4.44 -4.68 -0.39
N LYS A 42 3.41 -5.20 -1.04
CA LYS A 42 2.63 -4.47 -2.04
C LYS A 42 1.99 -3.21 -1.45
N GLU A 43 1.55 -3.27 -0.19
CA GLU A 43 0.86 -2.17 0.47
C GLU A 43 1.81 -0.98 0.73
N ASP A 44 3.08 -1.28 1.01
CA ASP A 44 4.13 -0.29 1.28
C ASP A 44 4.76 0.25 -0.01
N PHE A 45 4.77 -0.58 -1.06
CA PHE A 45 5.37 -0.25 -2.35
C PHE A 45 4.57 -0.90 -3.50
N PRO A 46 3.50 -0.25 -3.98
CA PRO A 46 2.50 -0.82 -4.90
C PRO A 46 2.96 -0.88 -6.36
N TYR A 47 4.24 -1.17 -6.57
CA TYR A 47 4.87 -1.17 -7.88
C TYR A 47 5.09 -2.58 -8.39
N THR A 48 4.83 -2.78 -9.68
CA THR A 48 5.33 -3.94 -10.38
C THR A 48 6.80 -3.74 -10.70
N ILE A 49 7.65 -4.59 -10.13
CA ILE A 49 9.10 -4.50 -10.30
C ILE A 49 9.56 -5.48 -11.39
N ARG A 50 10.18 -4.93 -12.43
CA ARG A 50 10.91 -5.69 -13.44
C ARG A 50 12.38 -5.34 -13.38
N VAL A 51 13.22 -6.35 -13.17
CA VAL A 51 14.67 -6.24 -13.26
C VAL A 51 15.15 -7.01 -14.48
N VAL A 52 16.08 -6.45 -15.23
CA VAL A 52 16.74 -7.12 -16.35
C VAL A 52 18.24 -7.08 -16.09
N THR A 53 18.86 -8.24 -15.95
CA THR A 53 20.32 -8.36 -15.91
C THR A 53 20.83 -8.66 -17.31
N GLU A 54 21.67 -7.77 -17.83
CA GLU A 54 22.41 -7.97 -19.08
C GLU A 54 23.86 -8.31 -18.74
N VAL A 55 24.30 -9.52 -19.06
CA VAL A 55 25.70 -9.91 -18.83
C VAL A 55 26.56 -9.36 -19.96
N LEU A 56 27.44 -8.42 -19.62
CA LEU A 56 28.36 -7.81 -20.60
C LEU A 56 29.69 -8.56 -20.71
N SER A 57 30.08 -9.28 -19.66
CA SER A 57 31.29 -10.09 -19.60
C SER A 57 31.13 -11.22 -18.61
N SER A 58 31.71 -12.39 -18.89
CA SER A 58 31.64 -13.56 -18.01
C SER A 58 32.96 -14.30 -17.93
N ASN A 59 33.52 -14.41 -16.73
CA ASN A 59 34.58 -15.36 -16.40
C ASN A 59 34.36 -16.01 -15.01
N GLY A 60 33.14 -15.96 -14.48
CA GLY A 60 32.78 -16.46 -13.16
C GLY A 60 31.27 -16.51 -13.00
N SER A 61 30.78 -16.55 -11.76
CA SER A 61 29.35 -16.71 -11.48
C SER A 61 28.53 -15.45 -11.75
N THR A 62 28.09 -15.29 -13.00
CA THR A 62 27.26 -14.17 -13.43
C THR A 62 25.86 -14.16 -12.81
N SER A 63 25.35 -15.29 -12.31
CA SER A 63 24.10 -15.33 -11.53
C SER A 63 24.25 -14.70 -10.14
N MET A 64 25.43 -14.84 -9.51
CA MET A 64 25.74 -14.14 -8.27
C MET A 64 25.99 -12.66 -8.53
N ALA A 65 26.68 -12.31 -9.62
CA ALA A 65 26.79 -10.93 -10.09
C ALA A 65 25.42 -10.30 -10.36
N ALA A 66 24.48 -11.04 -10.98
CA ALA A 66 23.10 -10.60 -11.21
C ALA A 66 22.38 -10.28 -9.90
N THR A 67 22.56 -11.11 -8.87
CA THR A 67 22.00 -10.85 -7.54
C THR A 67 22.53 -9.53 -6.97
N CYS A 68 23.85 -9.34 -6.98
CA CYS A 68 24.49 -8.12 -6.48
C CYS A 68 24.04 -6.87 -7.26
N GLY A 69 24.08 -6.94 -8.59
CA GLY A 69 23.70 -5.86 -9.48
C GLY A 69 22.22 -5.50 -9.34
N SER A 70 21.35 -6.50 -9.25
CA SER A 70 19.91 -6.30 -9.02
C SER A 70 19.63 -5.65 -7.67
N SER A 71 20.32 -6.07 -6.60
CA SER A 71 20.18 -5.43 -5.29
C SER A 71 20.53 -3.94 -5.36
N LEU A 72 21.62 -3.58 -6.02
CA LEU A 72 22.03 -2.19 -6.19
C LEU A 72 21.04 -1.42 -7.10
N ALA A 73 20.63 -2.01 -8.21
CA ALA A 73 19.71 -1.38 -9.16
C ALA A 73 18.33 -1.10 -8.54
N LEU A 74 17.82 -2.02 -7.70
CA LEU A 74 16.57 -1.81 -6.96
C LEU A 74 16.70 -0.65 -5.97
N MET A 75 17.78 -0.64 -5.19
CA MET A 75 18.06 0.46 -4.26
C MET A 75 18.22 1.79 -5.00
N ASP A 76 18.91 1.80 -6.13
CA ASP A 76 19.12 2.98 -6.96
C ASP A 76 17.81 3.50 -7.58
N ALA A 77 16.91 2.60 -7.96
CA ALA A 77 15.59 2.93 -8.46
C ALA A 77 14.63 3.46 -7.37
N GLY A 78 15.05 3.46 -6.10
CA GLY A 78 14.24 3.91 -4.96
C GLY A 78 13.29 2.83 -4.42
N VAL A 79 13.50 1.55 -4.77
CA VAL A 79 12.76 0.45 -4.16
C VAL A 79 13.22 0.32 -2.70
N PRO A 80 12.31 0.36 -1.70
CA PRO A 80 12.65 0.27 -0.29
C PRO A 80 12.99 -1.18 0.11
N LEU A 81 14.10 -1.68 -0.43
CA LEU A 81 14.66 -2.97 -0.11
C LEU A 81 15.12 -2.97 1.35
N SER A 82 14.62 -3.93 2.14
CA SER A 82 14.91 -3.96 3.58
C SER A 82 16.41 -4.10 3.89
N LYS A 83 17.16 -4.85 3.07
CA LYS A 83 18.62 -5.03 3.17
C LYS A 83 19.23 -5.35 1.80
N ALA A 84 20.46 -4.91 1.57
CA ALA A 84 21.23 -5.28 0.39
C ALA A 84 21.58 -6.79 0.39
N VAL A 85 21.48 -7.42 -0.78
CA VAL A 85 21.71 -8.86 -0.98
C VAL A 85 22.90 -9.05 -1.91
N ALA A 86 23.86 -9.87 -1.48
CA ALA A 86 24.98 -10.27 -2.32
C ALA A 86 25.00 -11.78 -2.55
N GLY A 87 25.62 -12.20 -3.65
CA GLY A 87 25.89 -13.59 -3.97
C GLY A 87 27.39 -13.88 -4.04
N ILE A 88 27.75 -15.13 -3.82
CA ILE A 88 29.11 -15.67 -4.06
C ILE A 88 29.01 -17.10 -4.57
N SER A 89 29.96 -17.52 -5.41
CA SER A 89 30.13 -18.91 -5.84
C SER A 89 31.42 -19.48 -5.28
N MET A 90 31.35 -20.75 -4.89
CA MET A 90 32.41 -21.51 -4.26
C MET A 90 32.60 -22.82 -5.01
N GLY A 91 33.84 -23.25 -5.17
CA GLY A 91 34.15 -24.53 -5.80
C GLY A 91 34.87 -25.47 -4.85
N ILE A 92 34.67 -26.78 -5.00
CA ILE A 92 35.49 -27.77 -4.33
C ILE A 92 36.27 -28.59 -5.34
N PHE A 93 37.49 -28.96 -4.98
CA PHE A 93 38.37 -29.82 -5.75
C PHE A 93 38.86 -30.93 -4.85
N PHE A 94 38.49 -32.15 -5.12
CA PHE A 94 39.00 -33.34 -4.46
C PHE A 94 40.27 -33.81 -5.14
N ALA A 95 41.22 -34.30 -4.35
CA ALA A 95 42.33 -35.07 -4.90
C ALA A 95 41.80 -36.36 -5.55
N PRO A 96 42.54 -36.97 -6.51
CA PRO A 96 42.13 -38.20 -7.16
C PRO A 96 41.84 -39.36 -6.20
N ASP A 97 42.47 -39.35 -5.02
CA ASP A 97 42.24 -40.35 -3.96
C ASP A 97 40.99 -40.08 -3.11
N GLN A 98 40.29 -38.95 -3.33
CA GLN A 98 39.13 -38.47 -2.59
C GLN A 98 39.37 -38.27 -1.08
N LYS A 99 40.63 -38.26 -0.63
CA LYS A 99 40.99 -38.13 0.80
C LYS A 99 41.25 -36.69 1.21
N SER A 100 41.62 -35.84 0.27
CA SER A 100 41.89 -34.43 0.52
C SER A 100 41.13 -33.56 -0.47
N TYR A 101 40.87 -32.32 -0.07
CA TYR A 101 40.15 -31.38 -0.91
C TYR A 101 40.69 -29.94 -0.75
N LYS A 102 40.33 -29.09 -1.70
CA LYS A 102 40.53 -27.64 -1.66
C LYS A 102 39.21 -26.94 -1.93
N LEU A 103 38.93 -25.92 -1.13
CA LEU A 103 37.80 -25.01 -1.32
C LEU A 103 38.31 -23.72 -1.99
N ALA A 104 37.71 -23.35 -3.11
CA ALA A 104 37.97 -22.11 -3.84
C ALA A 104 36.83 -21.11 -3.61
N THR A 105 37.17 -19.83 -3.61
CA THR A 105 36.24 -18.71 -3.37
C THR A 105 36.20 -17.84 -4.59
N ASP A 106 35.00 -17.49 -5.04
CA ASP A 106 34.77 -16.71 -6.26
C ASP A 106 35.34 -17.41 -7.50
N ILE A 107 34.88 -18.63 -7.75
CA ILE A 107 35.44 -19.47 -8.80
C ILE A 107 35.26 -18.86 -10.20
N GLN A 108 36.29 -19.06 -11.00
CA GLN A 108 36.29 -18.75 -12.42
C GLN A 108 35.57 -19.83 -13.23
N GLY A 109 35.27 -19.52 -14.50
CA GLY A 109 34.64 -20.50 -15.40
C GLY A 109 35.44 -21.80 -15.57
N ILE A 110 36.78 -21.69 -15.61
CA ILE A 110 37.68 -22.86 -15.70
C ILE A 110 37.66 -23.69 -14.40
N GLU A 111 37.62 -23.00 -13.25
CA GLU A 111 37.56 -23.63 -11.93
C GLU A 111 36.21 -24.32 -11.68
N ASP A 112 35.10 -23.77 -12.18
CA ASP A 112 33.81 -24.47 -12.20
C ASP A 112 33.91 -25.72 -13.09
N HIS A 113 34.39 -25.59 -14.33
CA HIS A 113 34.47 -26.71 -15.28
C HIS A 113 35.22 -27.91 -14.71
N ASP A 114 36.38 -27.68 -14.09
CA ASP A 114 37.27 -28.72 -13.57
C ASP A 114 36.97 -29.10 -12.11
N GLY A 115 36.11 -28.34 -11.41
CA GLY A 115 35.76 -28.57 -10.00
C GLY A 115 34.70 -29.67 -9.80
N ASP A 116 34.73 -30.31 -8.64
CA ASP A 116 33.80 -31.38 -8.27
C ASP A 116 32.44 -30.86 -7.75
N MET A 117 32.36 -29.57 -7.43
CA MET A 117 31.16 -28.92 -6.89
C MET A 117 31.14 -27.45 -7.26
N ASP A 118 29.97 -26.93 -7.63
CA ASP A 118 29.65 -25.50 -7.65
C ASP A 118 28.57 -25.19 -6.61
N PHE A 119 28.94 -24.41 -5.60
CA PHE A 119 28.06 -23.98 -4.53
C PHE A 119 27.87 -22.46 -4.61
N LYS A 120 26.67 -22.04 -5.02
CA LYS A 120 26.25 -20.65 -5.06
C LYS A 120 25.42 -20.33 -3.82
N VAL A 121 25.75 -19.23 -3.15
CA VAL A 121 24.96 -18.76 -2.00
C VAL A 121 24.78 -17.26 -2.04
N ALA A 122 23.54 -16.84 -1.80
CA ALA A 122 23.15 -15.45 -1.71
C ALA A 122 22.46 -15.13 -0.39
N GLY A 123 22.54 -13.87 0.02
CA GLY A 123 21.91 -13.40 1.25
C GLY A 123 22.43 -12.05 1.72
N THR A 124 22.00 -11.68 2.91
CA THR A 124 22.33 -10.42 3.58
C THR A 124 23.43 -10.65 4.63
N CYS A 125 23.70 -9.63 5.43
CA CYS A 125 24.56 -9.75 6.62
C CYS A 125 23.97 -10.67 7.71
N ASP A 126 22.65 -10.82 7.74
CA ASP A 126 21.94 -11.56 8.78
C ASP A 126 21.79 -13.04 8.47
N GLY A 127 21.75 -13.39 7.18
CA GLY A 127 21.34 -14.73 6.79
C GLY A 127 21.47 -15.01 5.31
N ILE A 128 21.04 -16.20 4.94
CA ILE A 128 21.04 -16.74 3.59
C ILE A 128 19.61 -16.69 3.05
N SER A 129 19.43 -16.23 1.82
CA SER A 129 18.14 -16.24 1.12
C SER A 129 18.05 -17.30 0.04
N ALA A 130 19.17 -17.65 -0.59
CA ALA A 130 19.21 -18.69 -1.61
C ALA A 130 20.51 -19.49 -1.57
N ILE A 131 20.40 -20.78 -1.82
CA ILE A 131 21.51 -21.71 -2.08
C ILE A 131 21.17 -22.47 -3.35
N GLN A 132 22.17 -22.64 -4.21
CA GLN A 132 22.16 -23.61 -5.30
C GLN A 132 23.45 -24.43 -5.17
N LEU A 133 23.31 -25.75 -5.25
CA LEU A 133 24.42 -26.68 -5.17
C LEU A 133 24.32 -27.62 -6.37
N ASP A 134 25.40 -27.67 -7.14
CA ASP A 134 25.62 -28.66 -8.19
C ASP A 134 26.83 -29.50 -7.81
N VAL A 135 26.69 -30.83 -7.85
CA VAL A 135 27.72 -31.78 -7.43
C VAL A 135 28.01 -32.69 -8.63
N LYS A 136 29.27 -32.75 -9.03
CA LYS A 136 29.72 -33.46 -10.24
C LYS A 136 30.35 -34.82 -9.92
N ASN A 137 30.48 -35.16 -8.64
CA ASN A 137 31.01 -36.43 -8.13
C ASN A 137 29.91 -37.27 -7.45
N GLU A 138 30.29 -38.40 -6.82
CA GLU A 138 29.36 -39.31 -6.13
C GLU A 138 28.64 -38.69 -4.90
N GLY A 139 29.07 -37.50 -4.46
CA GLY A 139 28.43 -36.76 -3.37
C GLY A 139 29.40 -35.93 -2.54
N LEU A 140 28.84 -35.03 -1.73
CA LEU A 140 29.58 -34.17 -0.82
C LEU A 140 29.32 -34.59 0.65
N PRO A 141 30.36 -34.89 1.45
CA PRO A 141 30.19 -35.17 2.86
C PRO A 141 29.54 -33.99 3.60
N LEU A 142 28.49 -34.26 4.38
CA LEU A 142 27.78 -33.22 5.15
C LEU A 142 28.68 -32.46 6.13
N SER A 143 29.76 -33.09 6.58
CA SER A 143 30.78 -32.48 7.45
C SER A 143 31.50 -31.29 6.82
N LEU A 144 31.47 -31.13 5.49
CA LEU A 144 32.11 -30.02 4.78
C LEU A 144 31.26 -28.75 4.77
N PHE A 145 29.93 -28.87 4.91
CA PHE A 145 29.01 -27.73 4.81
C PHE A 145 29.29 -26.61 5.81
N PRO A 146 29.57 -26.87 7.11
CA PRO A 146 29.89 -25.80 8.05
C PRO A 146 31.07 -24.94 7.60
N GLU A 147 32.12 -25.56 7.03
CA GLU A 147 33.28 -24.83 6.50
C GLU A 147 32.91 -24.02 5.24
N ILE A 148 32.21 -24.65 4.29
CA ILE A 148 31.76 -24.01 3.05
C ILE A 148 30.90 -22.78 3.38
N LEU A 149 29.90 -22.93 4.25
CA LEU A 149 29.00 -21.86 4.66
C LEU A 149 29.75 -20.74 5.39
N LYS A 150 30.69 -21.08 6.28
CA LYS A 150 31.51 -20.09 6.99
C LYS A 150 32.37 -19.26 6.04
N ARG A 151 33.05 -19.91 5.09
CA ARG A 151 33.89 -19.23 4.11
C ARG A 151 33.06 -18.40 3.13
N SER A 152 31.94 -18.94 2.68
CA SER A 152 30.99 -18.22 1.82
C SER A 152 30.43 -16.99 2.50
N ARG A 153 30.10 -17.07 3.80
CA ARG A 153 29.63 -15.92 4.58
C ARG A 153 30.69 -14.83 4.62
N ALA A 154 31.95 -15.16 4.88
CA ALA A 154 33.03 -14.18 4.92
C ALA A 154 33.18 -13.45 3.57
N ALA A 155 33.21 -14.20 2.46
CA ALA A 155 33.32 -13.63 1.11
C ALA A 155 32.09 -12.77 0.74
N ARG A 156 30.88 -13.25 1.04
CA ARG A 156 29.64 -12.50 0.79
C ARG A 156 29.60 -11.18 1.55
N LEU A 157 30.07 -11.16 2.80
CA LEU A 157 30.16 -9.93 3.60
C LEU A 157 31.18 -8.94 3.04
N GLU A 158 32.28 -9.42 2.46
CA GLU A 158 33.24 -8.55 1.76
C GLU A 158 32.61 -7.91 0.53
N ILE A 159 31.85 -8.67 -0.27
CA ILE A 159 31.11 -8.15 -1.43
C ILE A 159 30.06 -7.12 -0.98
N LEU A 160 29.27 -7.42 0.06
CA LEU A 160 28.32 -6.47 0.64
C LEU A 160 28.99 -5.18 1.10
N ALA A 161 30.17 -5.27 1.72
CA ALA A 161 30.92 -4.08 2.13
C ALA A 161 31.32 -3.23 0.92
N LYS A 162 31.71 -3.84 -0.20
CA LYS A 162 32.02 -3.13 -1.46
C LYS A 162 30.76 -2.51 -2.08
N MET A 163 29.65 -3.24 -2.10
CA MET A 163 28.34 -2.73 -2.58
C MET A 163 27.88 -1.51 -1.76
N ASN A 164 27.95 -1.59 -0.43
CA ASN A 164 27.53 -0.52 0.47
C ASN A 164 28.38 0.75 0.33
N ARG A 165 29.63 0.65 -0.13
CA ARG A 165 30.45 1.82 -0.48
C ARG A 165 29.93 2.54 -1.73
N ALA A 166 29.32 1.81 -2.66
CA ALA A 166 28.72 2.40 -3.85
C ALA A 166 27.32 2.97 -3.55
N LEU A 167 26.50 2.22 -2.81
CA LEU A 167 25.16 2.63 -2.40
C LEU A 167 24.79 1.99 -1.06
N ALA A 168 24.78 2.77 0.02
CA ALA A 168 24.58 2.26 1.37
C ALA A 168 23.11 1.95 1.72
N SER A 169 22.16 2.65 1.10
CA SER A 169 20.72 2.51 1.34
C SER A 169 19.94 2.79 0.05
N PRO A 170 18.68 2.33 -0.06
CA PRO A 170 17.78 2.76 -1.12
C PRO A 170 17.73 4.29 -1.24
N ARG A 171 17.56 4.79 -2.46
CA ARG A 171 17.26 6.21 -2.67
C ARG A 171 15.91 6.55 -2.04
N PRO A 172 15.77 7.75 -1.43
CA PRO A 172 14.54 8.14 -0.76
C PRO A 172 13.38 8.36 -1.74
N ASP A 173 13.70 8.79 -2.96
CA ASP A 173 12.72 9.10 -3.99
C ASP A 173 12.90 8.19 -5.21
N LEU A 174 11.78 7.87 -5.85
CA LEU A 174 11.76 7.22 -7.15
C LEU A 174 12.26 8.17 -8.25
N SER A 175 12.66 7.58 -9.37
CA SER A 175 12.97 8.34 -10.60
C SER A 175 11.82 9.30 -10.94
N PRO A 176 12.12 10.54 -11.39
CA PRO A 176 11.09 11.50 -11.80
C PRO A 176 10.29 11.03 -13.03
N TYR A 177 10.84 10.07 -13.79
CA TYR A 177 10.17 9.46 -14.94
C TYR A 177 9.37 8.21 -14.56
N ALA A 178 9.50 7.72 -13.32
CA ALA A 178 8.67 6.63 -12.85
C ALA A 178 7.28 7.17 -12.49
N PRO A 179 6.19 6.45 -12.86
CA PRO A 179 4.85 6.85 -12.45
C PRO A 179 4.74 6.83 -10.92
N ARG A 180 3.98 7.76 -10.36
CA ARG A 180 3.70 7.81 -8.92
C ARG A 180 2.41 7.07 -8.65
N ILE A 181 2.44 6.20 -7.64
CA ILE A 181 1.27 5.45 -7.19
C ILE A 181 0.91 5.93 -5.80
N VAL A 182 -0.31 6.43 -5.64
CA VAL A 182 -0.88 6.80 -4.34
C VAL A 182 -1.86 5.72 -3.93
N THR A 183 -1.66 5.16 -2.74
CA THR A 183 -2.55 4.15 -2.17
C THR A 183 -3.50 4.80 -1.17
N ILE A 184 -4.77 4.40 -1.24
CA ILE A 184 -5.76 4.71 -0.21
C ILE A 184 -6.54 3.43 0.13
N THR A 185 -6.99 3.32 1.36
CA THR A 185 -7.84 2.21 1.81
C THR A 185 -9.25 2.73 2.05
N ILE A 186 -10.22 2.08 1.42
CA ILE A 186 -11.65 2.37 1.56
C ILE A 186 -12.35 1.16 2.19
N ASN A 187 -13.56 1.36 2.71
CA ASN A 187 -14.39 0.24 3.15
C ASN A 187 -14.74 -0.66 1.94
N PRO A 188 -14.50 -1.99 1.99
CA PRO A 188 -14.85 -2.91 0.91
C PRO A 188 -16.31 -2.81 0.42
N ASP A 189 -17.25 -2.50 1.31
CA ASP A 189 -18.66 -2.34 0.95
C ASP A 189 -18.90 -1.14 -0.01
N LYS A 190 -17.98 -0.16 0.00
CA LYS A 190 -18.03 1.07 -0.79
C LYS A 190 -17.33 0.97 -2.14
N ILE A 191 -16.69 -0.16 -2.45
CA ILE A 191 -16.07 -0.40 -3.77
C ILE A 191 -17.10 -0.22 -4.89
N ARG A 192 -18.35 -0.68 -4.67
CA ARG A 192 -19.45 -0.55 -5.65
C ARG A 192 -19.79 0.90 -5.97
N ASP A 193 -19.67 1.79 -5.00
CA ASP A 193 -19.99 3.21 -5.15
C ASP A 193 -18.89 3.91 -5.98
N VAL A 194 -17.62 3.51 -5.80
CA VAL A 194 -16.47 4.04 -6.57
C VAL A 194 -16.48 3.55 -8.02
N ILE A 195 -16.78 2.27 -8.26
CA ILE A 195 -16.88 1.72 -9.61
C ILE A 195 -18.13 2.29 -10.31
N GLY A 196 -19.25 2.32 -9.60
CA GLY A 196 -20.56 2.70 -10.11
C GLY A 196 -21.15 1.68 -11.10
N PRO A 197 -22.40 1.88 -11.55
CA PRO A 197 -23.08 0.96 -12.46
C PRO A 197 -22.31 0.79 -13.78
N GLY A 198 -21.79 -0.41 -14.05
CA GLY A 198 -21.01 -0.71 -15.25
C GLY A 198 -19.68 0.06 -15.36
N GLY A 199 -19.10 0.49 -14.23
CA GLY A 199 -17.83 1.22 -14.23
C GLY A 199 -17.95 2.70 -14.62
N LYS A 200 -19.16 3.27 -14.67
CA LYS A 200 -19.36 4.66 -15.14
C LYS A 200 -18.63 5.69 -14.29
N VAL A 201 -18.59 5.51 -12.97
CA VAL A 201 -18.01 6.50 -12.05
C VAL A 201 -16.49 6.46 -12.14
N ILE A 202 -15.89 5.28 -12.01
CA ILE A 202 -14.44 5.11 -12.15
C ILE A 202 -13.94 5.57 -13.52
N ASN A 203 -14.64 5.24 -14.61
CA ASN A 203 -14.27 5.69 -15.96
C ASN A 203 -14.39 7.22 -16.12
N ALA A 204 -15.32 7.88 -15.40
CA ALA A 204 -15.41 9.33 -15.40
C ALA A 204 -14.21 9.96 -14.68
N ILE A 205 -13.79 9.41 -13.54
CA ILE A 205 -12.60 9.86 -12.81
C ILE A 205 -11.36 9.69 -13.70
N ILE A 206 -11.17 8.52 -14.30
CA ILE A 206 -10.04 8.22 -15.21
C ILE A 206 -10.03 9.19 -16.39
N LYS A 207 -11.19 9.44 -17.02
CA LYS A 207 -11.28 10.34 -18.18
C LYS A 207 -10.97 11.80 -17.85
N GLU A 208 -11.41 12.28 -16.69
CA GLU A 208 -11.24 13.68 -16.28
C GLU A 208 -9.82 13.95 -15.75
N THR A 209 -9.25 12.99 -15.03
CA THR A 209 -7.95 13.15 -14.36
C THR A 209 -6.78 12.57 -15.14
N GLY A 210 -7.04 11.65 -16.09
CA GLY A 210 -6.00 10.97 -16.87
C GLY A 210 -5.15 10.00 -16.03
N VAL A 211 -5.64 9.56 -14.87
CA VAL A 211 -4.95 8.60 -14.00
C VAL A 211 -5.44 7.18 -14.26
N ASP A 212 -4.61 6.19 -13.95
CA ASP A 212 -5.04 4.79 -13.89
C ASP A 212 -5.44 4.43 -12.46
N ILE A 213 -6.58 3.78 -12.29
CA ILE A 213 -7.11 3.39 -10.97
C ILE A 213 -7.30 1.87 -10.96
N ASP A 214 -6.68 1.21 -9.98
CA ASP A 214 -6.89 -0.21 -9.69
C ASP A 214 -7.50 -0.35 -8.29
N ILE A 215 -8.49 -1.23 -8.15
CA ILE A 215 -9.23 -1.44 -6.90
C ILE A 215 -9.24 -2.93 -6.59
N GLU A 216 -8.73 -3.29 -5.42
CA GLU A 216 -8.80 -4.66 -4.92
C GLU A 216 -10.06 -4.90 -4.08
N ASP A 217 -10.47 -6.17 -3.99
CA ASP A 217 -11.57 -6.63 -3.14
C ASP A 217 -11.33 -6.35 -1.64
N SER A 218 -10.07 -6.13 -1.24
CA SER A 218 -9.66 -5.73 0.11
C SER A 218 -10.03 -4.28 0.46
N GLY A 219 -10.43 -3.47 -0.52
CA GLY A 219 -10.62 -2.03 -0.37
C GLY A 219 -9.35 -1.21 -0.58
N LEU A 220 -8.24 -1.84 -1.00
CA LEU A 220 -7.04 -1.11 -1.43
C LEU A 220 -7.24 -0.51 -2.82
N VAL A 221 -7.15 0.81 -2.93
CA VAL A 221 -7.24 1.56 -4.19
C VAL A 221 -5.87 2.14 -4.52
N MET A 222 -5.38 1.87 -5.72
CA MET A 222 -4.09 2.32 -6.23
C MET A 222 -4.31 3.31 -7.37
N VAL A 223 -3.96 4.58 -7.17
CA VAL A 223 -4.08 5.64 -8.16
C VAL A 223 -2.71 5.94 -8.75
N THR A 224 -2.53 5.64 -10.04
CA THR A 224 -1.26 5.78 -10.76
C THR A 224 -1.30 6.99 -11.70
N SER A 225 -0.34 7.90 -11.58
CA SER A 225 -0.16 9.01 -12.52
C SER A 225 1.28 9.48 -12.62
N ALA A 226 1.63 10.09 -13.75
CA ALA A 226 2.88 10.85 -13.87
C ALA A 226 2.77 12.24 -13.21
N ASP A 227 1.56 12.77 -13.00
CA ASP A 227 1.31 14.08 -12.42
C ASP A 227 0.73 13.98 -10.99
N ALA A 228 1.40 14.62 -10.04
CA ALA A 228 0.98 14.67 -8.66
C ALA A 228 -0.32 15.45 -8.43
N GLU A 229 -0.66 16.44 -9.28
CA GLU A 229 -1.95 17.13 -9.18
C GLU A 229 -3.11 16.25 -9.63
N ALA A 230 -2.95 15.54 -10.75
CA ALA A 230 -3.93 14.58 -11.24
C ALA A 230 -4.24 13.48 -10.21
N SER A 231 -3.20 12.87 -9.62
CA SER A 231 -3.37 11.87 -8.55
C SER A 231 -4.12 12.43 -7.34
N ARG A 232 -3.80 13.66 -6.90
CA ARG A 232 -4.48 14.28 -5.75
C ARG A 232 -5.96 14.50 -6.01
N LYS A 233 -6.33 15.01 -7.19
CA LYS A 233 -7.73 15.21 -7.58
C LYS A 233 -8.51 13.90 -7.60
N ALA A 234 -7.92 12.84 -8.17
CA ALA A 234 -8.55 11.52 -8.21
C ALA A 234 -8.74 10.93 -6.81
N VAL A 235 -7.73 11.03 -5.95
CA VAL A 235 -7.80 10.57 -4.55
C VAL A 235 -8.87 11.34 -3.76
N GLU A 236 -8.94 12.67 -3.92
CA GLU A 236 -9.96 13.49 -3.28
C GLU A 236 -11.37 13.10 -3.74
N TRP A 237 -11.55 12.85 -5.03
CA TRP A 237 -12.83 12.40 -5.58
C TRP A 237 -13.25 11.05 -4.99
N ILE A 238 -12.34 10.07 -4.95
CA ILE A 238 -12.61 8.75 -4.37
C ILE A 238 -12.94 8.88 -2.88
N ASN A 239 -12.16 9.65 -2.12
CA ASN A 239 -12.44 9.91 -0.71
C ASN A 239 -13.81 10.54 -0.49
N ASN A 240 -14.24 11.46 -1.37
CA ASN A 240 -15.57 12.07 -1.27
C ASN A 240 -16.70 11.07 -1.55
N LEU A 241 -16.49 10.09 -2.44
CA LEU A 241 -17.46 9.02 -2.70
C LEU A 241 -17.53 8.00 -1.57
N THR A 242 -16.40 7.69 -0.95
CA THR A 242 -16.30 6.70 0.13
C THR A 242 -16.34 7.32 1.52
N ARG A 243 -16.60 8.62 1.63
CA ARG A 243 -16.66 9.30 2.92
C ARG A 243 -17.81 8.71 3.73
N GLU A 244 -17.47 8.14 4.87
CA GLU A 244 -18.46 7.66 5.82
C GLU A 244 -18.80 8.76 6.80
N VAL A 245 -20.09 8.96 6.99
CA VAL A 245 -20.63 9.80 8.03
C VAL A 245 -20.34 9.15 9.39
N LYS A 246 -19.69 9.87 10.31
CA LYS A 246 -19.48 9.40 11.69
C LYS A 246 -20.47 10.03 12.64
N ALA A 247 -20.86 9.30 13.69
CA ALA A 247 -21.68 9.86 14.77
C ALA A 247 -20.99 11.10 15.38
N GLY A 248 -21.73 12.18 15.53
CA GLY A 248 -21.25 13.48 16.02
C GLY A 248 -20.79 14.47 14.95
N GLU A 249 -20.62 14.07 13.68
CA GLU A 249 -20.28 15.02 12.61
C GLU A 249 -21.48 15.89 12.20
N GLU A 250 -21.21 17.16 11.88
CA GLU A 250 -22.18 18.13 11.39
C GLU A 250 -22.04 18.31 9.87
N PHE A 251 -23.17 18.26 9.16
CA PHE A 251 -23.25 18.37 7.70
C PHE A 251 -24.31 19.39 7.28
N GLN A 252 -24.21 19.85 6.04
CA GLN A 252 -25.27 20.60 5.36
C GLN A 252 -26.15 19.61 4.61
N GLY A 253 -27.22 19.15 5.25
CA GLY A 253 -28.12 18.13 4.68
C GLY A 253 -29.17 18.77 3.76
N LYS A 254 -29.26 18.31 2.51
CA LYS A 254 -30.34 18.72 1.59
C LYS A 254 -31.54 17.80 1.78
N ILE A 255 -32.71 18.36 2.10
CA ILE A 255 -33.94 17.58 2.27
C ILE A 255 -34.35 16.98 0.93
N THR A 256 -34.38 15.65 0.83
CA THR A 256 -34.77 14.93 -0.39
C THR A 256 -36.25 14.58 -0.38
N ARG A 257 -36.80 14.19 0.77
CA ARG A 257 -38.20 13.79 0.94
C ARG A 257 -38.71 14.03 2.35
N LEU A 258 -40.01 14.28 2.47
CA LEU A 258 -40.72 14.47 3.74
C LEU A 258 -41.68 13.29 3.94
N MET A 259 -41.81 12.83 5.18
CA MET A 259 -42.74 11.80 5.63
C MET A 259 -43.46 12.30 6.89
N ASP A 260 -44.57 11.66 7.25
CA ASP A 260 -45.36 12.07 8.43
C ASP A 260 -44.57 11.92 9.76
N PHE A 261 -43.59 11.01 9.79
CA PHE A 261 -42.76 10.74 10.96
C PHE A 261 -41.38 11.40 10.94
N GLY A 262 -41.03 12.14 9.88
CA GLY A 262 -39.70 12.76 9.76
C GLY A 262 -39.35 13.25 8.36
N ALA A 263 -38.09 13.66 8.18
CA ALA A 263 -37.55 14.12 6.90
C ALA A 263 -36.26 13.37 6.56
N PHE A 264 -36.08 13.00 5.29
CA PHE A 264 -34.81 12.47 4.83
C PHE A 264 -33.95 13.61 4.28
N ALA A 265 -32.70 13.64 4.71
CA ALA A 265 -31.71 14.60 4.27
C ALA A 265 -30.50 13.86 3.68
N GLU A 266 -30.10 14.25 2.48
CA GLU A 266 -28.86 13.81 1.86
C GLU A 266 -27.70 14.61 2.47
N VAL A 267 -26.82 13.91 3.19
CA VAL A 267 -25.66 14.50 3.91
C VAL A 267 -24.37 14.39 3.10
N LEU A 268 -24.23 13.32 2.32
CA LEU A 268 -23.18 13.10 1.33
C LEU A 268 -23.81 12.47 0.08
N PRO A 269 -23.20 12.58 -1.11
CA PRO A 269 -23.74 12.01 -2.34
C PRO A 269 -24.10 10.52 -2.16
N GLY A 270 -25.39 10.20 -2.25
CA GLY A 270 -25.88 8.81 -2.08
C GLY A 270 -26.02 8.31 -0.64
N GLN A 271 -25.76 9.13 0.38
CA GLN A 271 -26.03 8.83 1.79
C GLN A 271 -27.14 9.73 2.34
N GLU A 272 -28.29 9.12 2.61
CA GLU A 272 -29.43 9.78 3.25
C GLU A 272 -29.53 9.37 4.73
N GLY A 273 -29.80 10.35 5.59
CA GLY A 273 -30.17 10.13 6.97
C GLY A 273 -31.60 10.59 7.27
N LEU A 274 -32.20 9.98 8.30
CA LEU A 274 -33.55 10.31 8.76
C LEU A 274 -33.46 11.29 9.93
N ILE A 275 -34.13 12.42 9.78
CA ILE A 275 -34.44 13.34 10.88
C ILE A 275 -35.81 12.95 11.42
N HIS A 276 -35.85 12.32 12.59
CA HIS A 276 -37.11 11.97 13.24
C HIS A 276 -37.85 13.23 13.69
N VAL A 277 -39.19 13.22 13.71
CA VAL A 277 -40.02 14.39 14.09
C VAL A 277 -39.66 15.01 15.45
N SER A 278 -39.19 14.19 16.40
CA SER A 278 -38.74 14.64 17.73
C SER A 278 -37.39 15.37 17.74
N GLU A 279 -36.62 15.24 16.65
CA GLU A 279 -35.27 15.77 16.49
C GLU A 279 -35.20 16.99 15.55
N ILE A 280 -36.36 17.47 15.08
CA ILE A 280 -36.48 18.67 14.25
C ILE A 280 -36.36 19.94 15.09
N ALA A 281 -37.02 19.98 16.24
CA ALA A 281 -37.15 21.17 17.10
C ALA A 281 -37.16 20.79 18.60
N PRO A 282 -36.86 21.72 19.52
CA PRO A 282 -36.91 21.47 20.96
C PRO A 282 -38.33 21.28 21.52
N PHE A 283 -39.36 21.53 20.72
CA PHE A 283 -40.78 21.42 21.08
C PHE A 283 -41.49 20.42 20.15
N ARG A 284 -42.71 19.99 20.53
CA ARG A 284 -43.49 19.01 19.78
C ARG A 284 -43.91 19.58 18.42
N VAL A 285 -43.43 18.98 17.34
CA VAL A 285 -43.79 19.32 15.97
C VAL A 285 -45.00 18.48 15.54
N GLU A 286 -46.11 19.13 15.19
CA GLU A 286 -47.32 18.43 14.71
C GLU A 286 -47.23 18.06 13.23
N ARG A 287 -46.56 18.89 12.42
CA ARG A 287 -46.36 18.62 10.99
C ARG A 287 -44.96 19.04 10.52
N VAL A 288 -44.27 18.13 9.85
CA VAL A 288 -42.89 18.31 9.38
C VAL A 288 -42.80 19.38 8.27
N ASP A 289 -43.84 19.47 7.44
CA ASP A 289 -43.97 20.42 6.31
C ASP A 289 -43.96 21.90 6.71
N GLN A 290 -44.21 22.21 7.99
CA GLN A 290 -44.16 23.57 8.52
C GLN A 290 -42.72 24.08 8.71
N TYR A 291 -41.75 23.19 8.91
CA TYR A 291 -40.38 23.55 9.28
C TYR A 291 -39.34 23.16 8.24
N LEU A 292 -39.61 22.12 7.44
CA LEU A 292 -38.69 21.62 6.42
C LEU A 292 -39.40 21.53 5.07
N LYS A 293 -38.71 21.98 4.01
CA LYS A 293 -39.17 21.85 2.63
C LYS A 293 -38.24 20.95 1.83
N VAL A 294 -38.80 20.18 0.89
CA VAL A 294 -38.00 19.43 -0.09
C VAL A 294 -37.11 20.39 -0.86
N GLY A 295 -35.81 20.06 -0.96
CA GLY A 295 -34.78 20.87 -1.59
C GLY A 295 -34.11 21.89 -0.68
N GLN A 296 -34.60 22.11 0.55
CA GLN A 296 -33.98 23.00 1.53
C GLN A 296 -32.69 22.38 2.07
N VAL A 297 -31.64 23.20 2.22
CA VAL A 297 -30.39 22.79 2.87
C VAL A 297 -30.45 23.25 4.34
N VAL A 298 -30.28 22.31 5.26
CA VAL A 298 -30.30 22.57 6.72
C VAL A 298 -29.06 21.98 7.40
N PRO A 299 -28.52 22.64 8.44
CA PRO A 299 -27.46 22.05 9.25
C PRO A 299 -28.03 20.87 10.05
N VAL A 300 -27.41 19.70 9.89
CA VAL A 300 -27.79 18.46 10.56
C VAL A 300 -26.58 17.86 11.25
N ARG A 301 -26.79 17.25 12.42
CA ARG A 301 -25.76 16.48 13.12
C ARG A 301 -26.16 15.02 13.19
N VAL A 302 -25.19 14.14 13.06
CA VAL A 302 -25.40 12.70 13.17
C VAL A 302 -25.49 12.32 14.63
N LEU A 303 -26.63 11.80 15.07
CA LEU A 303 -26.79 11.31 16.44
C LEU A 303 -26.14 9.94 16.59
N GLU A 304 -26.57 9.00 15.76
CA GLU A 304 -26.16 7.61 15.81
C GLU A 304 -26.35 6.96 14.43
N ILE A 305 -25.66 5.85 14.24
CA ILE A 305 -25.84 4.96 13.10
C ILE A 305 -26.30 3.65 13.70
N ASP A 306 -27.48 3.19 13.31
CA ASP A 306 -28.05 1.97 13.88
C ASP A 306 -27.36 0.70 13.38
N ASP A 307 -27.66 -0.44 13.99
CA ASP A 307 -27.09 -1.76 13.62
C ASP A 307 -27.41 -2.19 12.16
N ARG A 308 -28.31 -1.47 11.48
CA ARG A 308 -28.68 -1.69 10.07
C ARG A 308 -28.04 -0.66 9.14
N GLY A 309 -27.15 0.20 9.63
CA GLY A 309 -26.45 1.23 8.86
C GLY A 309 -27.31 2.47 8.53
N ARG A 310 -28.47 2.65 9.17
CA ARG A 310 -29.32 3.84 8.99
C ARG A 310 -28.80 4.99 9.84
N ILE A 311 -28.64 6.14 9.20
CA ILE A 311 -28.09 7.35 9.82
C ILE A 311 -29.23 8.15 10.46
N ASN A 312 -29.23 8.28 11.78
CA ASN A 312 -30.17 9.12 12.51
C ASN A 312 -29.60 10.53 12.67
N LEU A 313 -30.32 11.53 12.16
CA LEU A 313 -29.90 12.93 12.13
C LEU A 313 -30.73 13.76 13.12
N THR A 314 -30.13 14.83 13.65
CA THR A 314 -30.82 15.85 14.45
C THR A 314 -30.55 17.25 13.90
N CYS A 315 -31.60 18.05 13.87
CA CYS A 315 -31.52 19.49 13.62
C CYS A 315 -31.71 20.30 14.92
N LYS A 316 -31.97 19.61 16.03
CA LYS A 316 -32.26 20.19 17.34
C LYS A 316 -31.06 21.01 17.80
N ASN A 317 -31.32 22.27 18.16
CA ASN A 317 -30.34 23.28 18.56
C ASN A 317 -29.38 23.78 17.46
N LEU A 318 -29.54 23.37 16.19
CA LEU A 318 -28.76 23.88 15.06
C LEU A 318 -29.57 24.85 14.18
N LEU A 319 -30.89 24.65 14.10
CA LEU A 319 -31.81 25.60 13.52
C LEU A 319 -32.24 26.62 14.59
N LYS A 320 -32.06 27.92 14.32
CA LYS A 320 -32.72 29.00 15.07
C LYS A 320 -34.22 29.01 14.73
N ILE A 321 -34.97 28.06 15.29
CA ILE A 321 -36.42 28.02 15.18
C ILE A 321 -36.97 28.75 16.41
N GLU A 322 -37.36 30.01 16.23
CA GLU A 322 -38.09 30.75 17.27
C GLU A 322 -39.52 30.21 17.37
N SER A 323 -39.94 29.88 18.59
CA SER A 323 -41.30 29.48 18.91
C SER A 323 -42.26 30.63 18.59
N LYS A 324 -43.12 30.44 17.58
CA LYS A 324 -44.30 31.31 17.39
C LYS A 324 -45.37 30.89 18.38
N GLU A 325 -45.28 31.35 19.62
CA GLU A 325 -46.43 31.36 20.53
C GLU A 325 -47.37 32.48 20.13
N GLY A 326 -48.63 32.12 19.89
CA GLY A 326 -49.69 32.98 19.40
C GLY A 326 -50.14 34.02 20.42
N GLU A 327 -50.44 35.20 19.91
CA GLU A 327 -51.21 36.25 20.57
C GLU A 327 -52.63 35.77 20.91
N GLY A 328 -53.09 36.05 22.14
CA GLY A 328 -54.53 36.20 22.41
C GLY A 328 -55.00 35.68 23.78
N GLY A 329 -55.36 36.62 24.68
CA GLY A 329 -56.35 36.36 25.73
C GLY A 329 -55.94 36.76 27.15
N LYS A 330 -56.35 37.96 27.55
CA LYS A 330 -56.33 38.45 28.94
C LYS A 330 -57.23 37.56 29.83
N ASP A 331 -56.76 37.21 31.03
CA ASP A 331 -57.39 37.67 32.27
C ASP A 331 -56.56 37.29 33.50
N LYS A 332 -56.36 38.29 34.37
CA LYS A 332 -55.79 38.12 35.71
C LYS A 332 -56.87 37.54 36.65
N PRO A 333 -56.45 36.86 37.73
CA PRO A 333 -56.70 37.50 39.02
C PRO A 333 -55.48 37.51 39.96
N GLN A 334 -55.47 38.54 40.80
CA GLN A 334 -54.55 38.78 41.91
C GLN A 334 -54.84 37.86 43.11
N SER A 335 -53.79 37.37 43.78
CA SER A 335 -53.72 37.26 45.25
C SER A 335 -52.23 37.11 45.65
N ARG A 336 -51.62 38.13 46.27
CA ARG A 336 -51.41 38.32 47.73
C ARG A 336 -50.75 37.13 48.44
N PHE A 337 -49.53 37.37 48.94
CA PHE A 337 -48.91 37.00 50.24
C PHE A 337 -47.40 36.80 50.04
N SER A 338 -46.55 37.81 50.23
CA SER A 338 -45.86 38.24 51.47
C SER A 338 -44.90 37.20 52.07
N GLY A 339 -43.59 37.49 52.08
CA GLY A 339 -42.61 36.71 52.85
C GLY A 339 -41.13 37.01 52.60
N ARG A 340 -40.63 38.09 53.22
CA ARG A 340 -39.26 38.36 53.74
C ARG A 340 -38.00 37.65 53.16
N PHE A 341 -37.06 38.51 52.73
CA PHE A 341 -35.57 38.45 52.74
C PHE A 341 -34.90 37.79 53.98
N PRO A 342 -33.55 37.65 54.08
CA PRO A 342 -32.42 37.97 53.17
C PRO A 342 -31.43 36.77 52.95
N GLY A 343 -30.62 36.68 51.90
CA GLY A 343 -29.44 37.48 51.57
C GLY A 343 -28.15 36.85 52.14
N PHE A 344 -27.24 36.34 51.30
CA PHE A 344 -25.82 36.18 51.65
C PHE A 344 -24.90 36.26 50.42
N ARG A 345 -23.69 36.74 50.72
CA ARG A 345 -22.71 37.41 49.86
C ARG A 345 -21.87 36.50 48.96
N LYS A 346 -21.40 37.11 47.87
CA LYS A 346 -20.18 36.81 47.10
C LYS A 346 -18.91 36.76 47.97
N SER A 347 -18.08 35.75 47.75
CA SER A 347 -16.60 35.77 47.64
C SER A 347 -16.19 34.30 47.46
N ARG A 348 -15.26 33.88 46.60
CA ARG A 348 -14.12 34.51 45.97
C ARG A 348 -13.75 33.68 44.73
#